data_AF-A0A6V7YDD0-F1
#
_entry.id   AF-A0A6V7YDD0-F1
#
_cell.length_a   1.000
_cell.length_b   1.000
_cell.length_c   1.000
_cell.angle_alpha   90.00
_cell.angle_beta   90.00
_cell.angle_gamma   90.00
#
_symmetry.space_group_name_H-M   'P 1'
#
loop_
_entity.id
_entity.type
_entity.pdbx_description
1 polymer ?
#
loop_
_entity_poly.entity_id
_entity_poly.type
_entity_poly.pdbx_seq_one_letter_code
_entity_poly.pdbx_strand_id
1 'polypeptide(L)'
;MQMELYPGYTNDLLNPYDIYDDCEPANRTIASKLKIKTSSLLLNRLARKDRPLYFNTLPCTDVSASEHYLNMPDVQKALNIPSNLSIKWQECSDDIYHNYTTIYKEMANFTKTILNANIRILFYYGDLDVICNFLIGQRFTEQLGFEVEKFISKLILLNE
;
A
#
# COMPACT_ATOMS: atom_id res chain seq x y z
N MET A 1 -9.09 13.33 1.80
CA MET A 1 -9.71 12.40 2.75
C MET A 1 -8.58 11.58 3.32
N GLN A 2 -8.17 11.88 4.55
CA GLN A 2 -7.07 11.20 5.22
C GLN A 2 -7.66 9.92 5.78
N MET A 3 -7.30 8.79 5.18
CA MET A 3 -7.83 7.49 5.60
C MET A 3 -7.00 7.05 6.81
N GLU A 4 -7.53 7.30 8.00
CA GLU A 4 -6.99 6.74 9.23
C GLU A 4 -7.35 5.25 9.27
N LEU A 5 -6.35 4.39 9.12
CA LEU A 5 -6.50 2.94 9.28
C LEU A 5 -6.83 2.66 10.75
N TYR A 6 -8.09 2.35 11.04
CA TYR A 6 -8.53 1.92 12.36
C TYR A 6 -7.91 0.55 12.69
N PRO A 7 -7.13 0.41 13.79
CA PRO A 7 -6.66 -0.88 14.21
C PRO A 7 -7.86 -1.72 14.68
N GLY A 8 -8.11 -2.81 13.97
CA GLY A 8 -9.15 -3.80 14.30
C GLY A 8 -9.01 -4.32 15.72
N TYR A 9 -10.14 -4.68 16.32
CA TYR A 9 -10.30 -5.07 17.71
C TYR A 9 -9.84 -6.51 18.02
N THR A 10 -9.26 -7.20 17.05
CA THR A 10 -8.76 -8.58 17.13
C THR A 10 -7.26 -8.58 16.87
N ASN A 11 -6.52 -9.52 17.45
CA ASN A 11 -5.05 -9.57 17.37
C ASN A 11 -4.51 -9.89 15.97
N ASP A 12 -5.37 -9.87 14.96
CA ASP A 12 -5.07 -10.16 13.58
C ASP A 12 -4.93 -8.82 12.86
N LEU A 13 -3.69 -8.49 12.49
CA LEU A 13 -3.45 -7.39 11.56
C LEU A 13 -4.17 -7.73 10.24
N LEU A 14 -4.70 -6.71 9.53
CA LEU A 14 -5.32 -6.88 8.22
C LEU A 14 -4.31 -6.46 7.15
N ASN A 15 -4.07 -7.29 6.13
CA ASN A 15 -3.30 -6.88 4.96
C ASN A 15 -4.12 -5.85 4.15
N PRO A 16 -3.63 -4.61 4.00
CA PRO A 16 -4.42 -3.55 3.37
C PRO A 16 -4.44 -3.62 1.84
N TYR A 17 -3.57 -4.44 1.24
CA TYR A 17 -3.52 -4.66 -0.21
C TYR A 17 -4.28 -5.91 -0.65
N ASP A 18 -4.54 -6.84 0.28
CA ASP A 18 -5.39 -8.02 0.08
C ASP A 18 -6.10 -8.38 1.39
N ILE A 19 -7.37 -8.01 1.51
CA ILE A 19 -8.18 -8.24 2.72
C ILE A 19 -8.51 -9.71 3.00
N TYR A 20 -8.27 -10.61 2.05
CA TYR A 20 -8.47 -12.06 2.23
C TYR A 20 -7.17 -12.79 2.53
N ASP A 21 -6.02 -12.12 2.39
CA ASP A 21 -4.73 -12.74 2.64
C ASP A 21 -4.44 -12.82 4.15
N ASP A 22 -3.92 -13.97 4.55
CA ASP A 22 -3.46 -14.16 5.90
C ASP A 22 -2.15 -13.40 6.07
N CYS A 23 -2.08 -12.58 7.11
CA CYS A 23 -0.82 -11.92 7.45
C CYS A 23 0.19 -12.97 7.86
N GLU A 24 1.12 -13.32 6.95
CA GLU A 24 2.23 -14.17 7.34
C GLU A 24 2.99 -13.47 8.46
N PRO A 25 3.03 -14.03 9.69
CA PRO A 25 3.94 -13.51 10.68
C PRO A 25 5.32 -13.70 10.08
N ALA A 26 6.09 -12.62 9.95
CA ALA A 26 7.49 -12.70 9.57
C ALA A 26 8.19 -13.64 10.57
N ASN A 27 8.22 -14.93 10.25
CA ASN A 27 8.71 -16.02 11.10
C ASN A 27 10.24 -16.03 11.05
N ARG A 28 10.85 -14.85 11.11
CA ARG A 28 12.18 -14.67 11.65
C ARG A 28 11.99 -14.70 13.15
N THR A 29 12.39 -15.78 13.80
CA THR A 29 12.43 -15.96 15.25
C THR A 29 12.94 -14.70 15.97
N ILE A 30 12.05 -13.78 16.34
CA ILE A 30 12.31 -12.82 17.40
C ILE A 30 12.08 -13.63 18.66
N ALA A 31 13.16 -14.01 19.33
CA ALA A 31 13.07 -14.62 20.66
C ALA A 31 12.20 -13.71 21.53
N SER A 32 10.96 -14.12 21.78
CA SER A 32 10.02 -13.42 22.64
C SER A 32 10.49 -13.57 24.09
N LYS A 33 11.50 -12.79 24.48
CA LYS A 33 11.89 -12.61 25.88
C LYS A 33 10.90 -11.70 26.63
N LEU A 34 9.60 -11.87 26.41
CA LEU A 34 8.57 -11.19 27.18
C LEU A 34 7.63 -12.23 27.79
N LYS A 35 8.08 -12.80 28.91
CA LYS A 35 7.18 -13.37 29.93
C LYS A 35 6.32 -12.25 30.48
N ILE A 36 5.12 -12.05 29.92
CA ILE A 36 4.15 -11.10 30.46
C ILE A 36 3.60 -11.68 31.77
N LYS A 37 4.17 -11.25 32.90
CA LYS A 37 3.52 -11.36 34.20
C LYS A 37 2.44 -10.28 34.26
N THR A 38 1.20 -10.72 34.42
CA THR A 38 -0.01 -9.92 34.62
C THR A 38 0.08 -9.07 35.90
N SER A 39 0.06 -7.75 35.76
CA SER A 39 -0.65 -6.83 36.68
C SER A 39 -0.66 -5.39 36.13
N SER A 40 -1.81 -4.71 36.27
CA SER A 40 -2.12 -3.31 35.91
C SER A 40 -2.47 -2.96 34.45
N LEU A 41 -3.62 -3.50 34.00
CA LEU A 41 -4.25 -3.26 32.68
C LEU A 41 -4.78 -1.83 32.42
N LEU A 42 -4.67 -0.89 33.37
CA LEU A 42 -5.34 0.42 33.28
C LEU A 42 -4.42 1.58 32.88
N LEU A 43 -3.11 1.52 33.18
CA LEU A 43 -2.19 2.64 32.92
C LEU A 43 -1.47 2.57 31.56
N ASN A 44 -1.43 1.39 30.92
CA ASN A 44 -0.89 1.27 29.56
C ASN A 44 -1.87 1.73 28.47
N ARG A 45 -3.13 2.05 28.81
CA ARG A 45 -4.16 2.48 27.84
C ARG A 45 -4.03 3.94 27.39
N LEU A 46 -3.37 4.79 28.17
CA LEU A 46 -3.21 6.23 27.85
C LEU A 46 -1.83 6.57 27.29
N ALA A 47 -0.92 5.59 27.22
CA ALA A 47 0.46 5.79 26.78
C ALA A 47 0.79 5.05 25.48
N ARG A 48 -0.21 4.83 24.59
CA ARG A 48 0.11 4.59 23.17
C ARG A 48 0.52 5.92 22.57
N LYS A 49 1.76 6.29 22.88
CA LYS A 49 2.54 7.32 22.21
C LYS A 49 2.35 7.09 20.71
N ASP A 50 1.83 8.09 20.01
CA ASP A 50 1.80 8.14 18.55
C ASP A 50 3.17 7.72 18.03
N ARG A 51 3.27 6.46 17.57
CA ARG A 51 4.46 6.05 16.85
C ARG A 51 4.29 6.67 15.47
N PRO A 52 5.22 7.52 15.02
CA PRO A 52 5.19 7.99 13.64
C PRO A 52 5.08 6.76 12.74
N LEU A 53 4.10 6.77 11.83
CA LEU A 53 3.90 5.77 10.79
C LEU A 53 5.17 5.74 9.92
N TYR A 54 6.13 4.91 10.28
CA TYR A 54 7.22 4.51 9.38
C TYR A 54 6.60 3.72 8.22
N PHE A 55 7.07 3.87 6.98
CA PHE A 55 6.50 3.10 5.86
C PHE A 55 6.54 1.57 6.11
N ASN A 56 7.51 1.09 6.89
CA ASN A 56 7.58 -0.28 7.45
C ASN A 56 6.52 -0.61 8.53
N THR A 57 5.43 0.16 8.62
CA THR A 57 4.32 -0.06 9.56
C THR A 57 3.01 -0.41 8.87
N LEU A 58 2.99 -0.52 7.53
CA LEU A 58 1.85 -1.14 6.86
C LEU A 58 1.77 -2.60 7.31
N PRO A 59 0.70 -2.98 8.04
CA PRO A 59 0.57 -4.32 8.55
C PRO A 59 0.66 -5.33 7.39
N CYS A 60 1.35 -6.45 7.61
CA CYS A 60 1.36 -7.60 6.70
C CYS A 60 2.04 -7.38 5.34
N THR A 61 3.02 -6.47 5.29
CA THR A 61 3.91 -6.31 4.14
C THR A 61 5.33 -6.75 4.55
N ASP A 62 5.90 -7.74 3.88
CA ASP A 62 7.30 -8.16 4.08
C ASP A 62 8.14 -7.82 2.84
N VAL A 63 8.97 -6.80 2.98
CA VAL A 63 9.85 -6.29 1.93
C VAL A 63 11.28 -6.81 2.09
N SER A 64 11.53 -7.64 3.11
CA SER A 64 12.87 -8.03 3.53
C SER A 64 13.61 -8.88 2.49
N ALA A 65 12.88 -9.62 1.65
CA ALA A 65 13.46 -10.37 0.54
C ALA A 65 14.03 -9.43 -0.53
N SER A 66 13.25 -8.44 -0.96
CA SER A 66 13.67 -7.41 -1.92
C SER A 66 14.83 -6.58 -1.37
N GLU A 67 14.73 -6.14 -0.11
CA GLU A 67 15.81 -5.39 0.55
C GLU A 67 17.10 -6.20 0.64
N HIS A 68 17.02 -7.50 0.95
CA HIS A 68 18.19 -8.35 1.00
C HIS A 68 18.85 -8.46 -0.38
N TYR A 69 18.09 -8.85 -1.39
CA TYR A 69 18.59 -9.09 -2.74
C TYR A 69 19.23 -7.83 -3.36
N LEU A 70 18.55 -6.69 -3.28
CA LEU A 70 19.01 -5.43 -3.88
C LEU A 70 20.18 -4.78 -3.13
N ASN A 71 20.50 -5.26 -1.92
CA ASN A 71 21.67 -4.85 -1.16
C ASN A 71 22.85 -5.83 -1.27
N MET A 72 22.74 -6.90 -2.06
CA MET A 72 23.87 -7.79 -2.31
C MET A 72 24.93 -7.09 -3.20
N PRO A 73 26.23 -7.16 -2.86
CA PRO A 73 27.27 -6.42 -3.60
C PRO A 73 27.38 -6.82 -5.08
N ASP A 74 27.19 -8.09 -5.40
CA ASP A 74 27.18 -8.62 -6.76
C ASP A 74 25.95 -8.16 -7.56
N VAL A 75 24.77 -8.12 -6.94
CA VAL A 75 23.55 -7.53 -7.54
C VAL A 75 23.73 -6.04 -7.80
N GLN A 76 24.23 -5.28 -6.83
CA GLN A 76 24.51 -3.86 -7.01
C GLN A 76 25.55 -3.60 -8.11
N LYS A 77 26.61 -4.42 -8.18
CA LYS A 77 27.60 -4.36 -9.25
C LYS A 77 26.98 -4.66 -10.62
N ALA A 78 26.13 -5.68 -10.71
CA ALA A 78 25.44 -6.04 -11.95
C ALA A 78 24.48 -4.95 -12.44
N LEU A 79 23.84 -4.23 -11.50
CA LEU A 79 22.99 -3.06 -11.78
C LEU A 79 23.79 -1.76 -11.99
N ASN A 80 25.12 -1.83 -11.97
CA ASN A 80 26.03 -0.68 -12.13
C ASN A 80 25.83 0.42 -11.06
N ILE A 81 25.50 0.03 -9.82
CA ILE A 81 25.42 0.97 -8.70
C ILE A 81 26.85 1.37 -8.26
N PRO A 82 27.15 2.67 -8.11
CA PRO A 82 28.47 3.12 -7.69
C PRO A 82 28.88 2.57 -6.32
N SER A 83 30.06 1.96 -6.23
CA SER A 83 30.56 1.34 -4.99
C SER A 83 30.90 2.32 -3.86
N ASN A 84 30.94 3.62 -4.16
CA ASN A 84 31.17 4.68 -3.18
C ASN A 84 29.87 5.21 -2.56
N LEU A 85 28.71 4.67 -2.93
CA LEU A 85 27.44 5.05 -2.34
C LEU A 85 27.29 4.39 -0.95
N SER A 86 27.15 5.20 0.10
CA SER A 86 27.00 4.70 1.47
C SER A 86 25.55 4.35 1.85
N ILE A 87 24.61 4.52 0.92
CA ILE A 87 23.17 4.36 1.17
C ILE A 87 22.76 2.95 0.75
N LYS A 88 22.04 2.25 1.63
CA LYS A 88 21.42 0.97 1.32
C LYS A 88 20.13 1.19 0.54
N TRP A 89 19.83 0.28 -0.37
CA TRP A 89 18.52 0.23 -1.00
C TRP A 89 17.46 -0.05 0.06
N GLN A 90 16.36 0.69 -0.02
CA GLN A 90 15.14 0.53 0.79
C GLN A 90 13.96 0.69 -0.17
N GLU A 91 12.86 -0.01 0.09
CA GLU A 91 11.67 0.09 -0.76
C GLU A 91 11.09 1.51 -0.76
N CYS A 92 11.05 2.14 0.42
CA CYS A 92 10.56 3.49 0.61
C CYS A 92 11.51 4.33 1.47
N SER A 93 11.48 5.64 1.23
CA SER A 93 12.25 6.63 2.00
C SER A 93 11.31 7.45 2.87
N ASP A 94 11.40 7.27 4.20
CA ASP A 94 10.63 8.06 5.17
C ASP A 94 11.00 9.54 5.08
N ASP A 95 12.27 9.86 4.81
CA ASP A 95 12.72 11.24 4.61
C ASP A 95 12.00 11.91 3.45
N ILE A 96 11.86 11.24 2.31
CA ILE A 96 11.09 11.78 1.18
C ILE A 96 9.61 11.90 1.55
N TYR A 97 9.04 10.84 2.15
CA TYR A 97 7.62 10.82 2.52
C TYR A 97 7.24 11.98 3.46
N HIS A 98 8.03 12.24 4.50
CA HIS A 98 7.74 13.29 5.48
C HIS A 98 8.01 14.71 4.96
N ASN A 99 8.89 14.87 3.96
CA ASN A 99 9.24 16.18 3.42
C ASN A 99 8.50 16.52 2.11
N TYR A 100 7.74 15.57 1.53
CA TYR A 100 6.98 15.83 0.32
C TYR A 100 5.74 16.69 0.58
N THR A 101 5.50 17.69 -0.27
CA THR A 101 4.32 18.55 -0.20
C THR A 101 3.38 18.25 -1.36
N THR A 102 2.15 17.81 -1.06
CA THR A 102 1.11 17.55 -2.07
C THR A 102 0.64 18.84 -2.73
N ILE A 103 0.91 18.99 -4.02
CA ILE A 103 0.55 20.17 -4.81
C ILE A 103 -0.78 20.04 -5.57
N TYR A 104 -1.24 18.82 -5.83
CA TYR A 104 -2.51 18.55 -6.50
C TYR A 104 -3.37 17.61 -5.66
N LYS A 105 -4.64 17.98 -5.48
CA LYS A 105 -5.61 17.15 -4.75
C LYS A 105 -6.40 16.22 -5.66
N GLU A 106 -6.43 16.49 -6.96
CA GLU A 106 -7.25 15.76 -7.92
C GLU A 106 -6.63 15.81 -9.32
N MET A 107 -6.83 14.74 -10.10
CA MET A 107 -6.23 14.54 -11.43
C MET A 107 -7.24 14.65 -12.59
N ALA A 108 -8.51 14.97 -12.32
CA ALA A 108 -9.57 14.93 -13.33
C ALA A 108 -9.28 15.84 -14.54
N ASN A 109 -8.80 17.07 -14.31
CA ASN A 109 -8.49 18.01 -15.39
C ASN A 109 -7.31 17.52 -16.25
N PHE A 110 -6.25 17.00 -15.64
CA PHE A 110 -5.13 16.42 -16.38
C PHE A 110 -5.56 15.21 -17.21
N THR A 111 -6.38 14.35 -16.62
CA THR A 111 -6.92 13.16 -17.28
C THR A 111 -7.78 13.55 -18.49
N LYS A 112 -8.66 14.55 -18.34
CA LYS A 112 -9.47 15.09 -19.46
C LYS A 112 -8.60 15.63 -20.59
N THR A 113 -7.52 16.35 -20.27
CA THR A 113 -6.58 16.85 -21.28
C THR A 113 -5.95 15.72 -22.09
N ILE A 114 -5.51 14.64 -21.43
CA ILE A 114 -4.91 13.47 -22.09
C ILE A 114 -5.94 12.75 -22.97
N LEU A 115 -7.15 12.52 -22.45
CA LEU A 115 -8.23 11.87 -23.20
C LEU A 115 -8.67 12.69 -24.42
N ASN A 116 -8.79 14.02 -24.28
CA ASN A 116 -9.13 14.92 -25.40
C ASN A 116 -8.03 14.96 -26.47
N ALA A 117 -6.79 14.63 -26.12
CA ALA A 117 -5.70 14.43 -27.07
C ALA A 117 -5.72 13.05 -27.75
N ASN A 118 -6.78 12.26 -27.55
CA ASN A 118 -6.96 10.91 -28.08
C ASN A 118 -5.88 9.92 -27.61
N ILE A 119 -5.36 10.11 -26.40
CA ILE A 119 -4.42 9.20 -25.76
C ILE A 119 -5.20 8.21 -24.90
N ARG A 120 -4.93 6.91 -25.09
CA ARG A 120 -5.58 5.85 -24.33
C ARG A 120 -5.05 5.81 -22.89
N ILE A 121 -5.98 5.72 -21.92
CA ILE A 121 -5.68 5.58 -20.50
C ILE A 121 -6.34 4.30 -19.99
N LEU A 122 -5.63 3.54 -19.15
CA LEU A 122 -6.16 2.40 -18.41
C LEU A 122 -6.12 2.72 -16.92
N PHE A 123 -7.28 2.72 -16.28
CA PHE A 123 -7.41 2.71 -14.83
C PHE A 123 -7.64 1.27 -14.38
N TYR A 124 -6.74 0.71 -13.57
CA TYR A 124 -6.86 -0.63 -13.01
C TYR A 124 -6.78 -0.55 -11.49
N TYR A 125 -7.65 -1.29 -10.81
CA TYR A 125 -7.75 -1.31 -9.35
C TYR A 125 -7.99 -2.75 -8.91
N GLY A 126 -7.29 -3.17 -7.84
CA GLY A 126 -7.61 -4.42 -7.14
C GLY A 126 -8.92 -4.25 -6.37
N ASP A 127 -9.79 -5.25 -6.42
CA ASP A 127 -11.04 -5.27 -5.66
C ASP A 127 -10.83 -5.58 -4.17
N LEU A 128 -9.65 -6.10 -3.80
CA LEU A 128 -9.24 -6.40 -2.42
C LEU A 128 -8.35 -5.31 -1.78
N ASP A 129 -7.92 -4.30 -2.53
CA ASP A 129 -7.15 -3.16 -2.00
C ASP A 129 -8.07 -2.22 -1.23
N VAL A 130 -7.76 -1.95 0.04
CA VAL A 130 -8.49 -0.98 0.85
C VAL A 130 -7.81 0.39 0.95
N ILE A 131 -6.53 0.52 0.55
CA ILE A 131 -5.80 1.79 0.53
C ILE A 131 -6.34 2.70 -0.57
N CYS A 132 -6.37 2.19 -1.81
CA CYS A 132 -6.81 2.92 -3.00
C CYS A 132 -7.86 2.11 -3.77
N ASN A 133 -8.94 1.74 -3.06
CA ASN A 133 -9.94 0.78 -3.54
C ASN A 133 -10.62 1.15 -4.87
N PHE A 134 -11.15 0.11 -5.51
CA PHE A 134 -11.85 0.19 -6.80
C PHE A 134 -13.06 1.13 -6.81
N LEU A 135 -13.75 1.37 -5.68
CA LEU A 135 -14.88 2.30 -5.63
C LEU A 135 -14.43 3.76 -5.80
N ILE A 136 -13.25 4.11 -5.29
CA ILE A 136 -12.65 5.44 -5.52
C ILE A 136 -12.33 5.58 -7.01
N GLY A 137 -11.73 4.54 -7.61
CA GLY A 137 -11.45 4.48 -9.03
C GLY A 137 -12.70 4.64 -9.89
N GLN A 138 -13.74 3.87 -9.60
CA GLN A 138 -15.02 3.92 -10.31
C GLN A 138 -15.60 5.34 -10.26
N ARG A 139 -15.74 5.92 -9.07
CA ARG A 139 -16.28 7.29 -8.90
C ARG A 139 -15.45 8.33 -9.65
N PHE A 140 -14.12 8.20 -9.61
CA PHE A 140 -13.24 9.09 -10.34
C PHE A 140 -13.47 9.00 -11.85
N THR A 141 -13.55 7.79 -12.40
CA THR A 141 -13.79 7.59 -13.84
C THR A 141 -15.16 8.07 -14.29
N GLU A 142 -16.21 7.85 -13.49
CA GLU A 142 -17.56 8.37 -13.76
C GLU A 142 -17.57 9.91 -13.81
N GLN A 143 -16.86 10.57 -12.91
CA GLN A 143 -16.73 12.03 -12.85
C GLN A 143 -16.03 12.64 -14.08
N LEU A 144 -15.30 11.84 -14.87
CA LEU A 144 -14.67 12.33 -16.10
C LEU A 144 -15.72 12.68 -17.17
N GLY A 145 -16.89 12.03 -17.17
CA GLY A 145 -18.01 12.39 -18.03
C GLY A 145 -17.83 12.05 -19.52
N PHE A 146 -16.95 11.11 -19.86
CA PHE A 146 -16.83 10.60 -21.22
C PHE A 146 -17.90 9.53 -21.51
N GLU A 147 -18.29 9.39 -22.77
CA GLU A 147 -19.21 8.34 -23.18
C GLU A 147 -18.57 6.97 -22.97
N VAL A 148 -19.27 6.11 -22.22
CA VAL A 148 -18.85 4.74 -21.97
C VAL A 148 -19.50 3.85 -23.01
N GLU A 149 -18.67 3.16 -23.79
CA GLU A 149 -19.16 2.10 -24.66
C GLU A 149 -19.66 0.96 -23.76
N LYS A 150 -20.99 0.74 -23.76
CA LYS A 150 -21.58 -0.39 -23.05
C LYS A 150 -21.17 -1.66 -23.76
N PHE A 151 -20.18 -2.36 -23.21
CA PHE A 151 -19.99 -3.77 -23.52
C PHE A 151 -21.17 -4.51 -22.89
N ILE A 152 -22.24 -4.71 -23.65
CA ILE A 152 -23.28 -5.65 -23.27
C ILE A 152 -22.59 -7.00 -23.22
N SER A 153 -22.28 -7.46 -22.01
CA SER A 153 -22.03 -8.88 -21.77
C SER A 153 -23.27 -9.59 -22.29
N LYS A 154 -23.14 -10.20 -23.46
CA LYS A 154 -24.06 -11.24 -23.89
C LYS A 154 -23.81 -12.38 -22.91
N LEU A 155 -24.38 -12.26 -21.71
CA LEU A 155 -24.44 -13.31 -20.73
C LEU A 155 -25.23 -14.40 -21.46
N ILE A 156 -24.51 -15.37 -22.02
CA ILE A 156 -25.11 -16.59 -22.49
C ILE A 156 -25.64 -17.23 -21.22
N LEU A 157 -26.91 -16.97 -20.92
CA LEU A 157 -27.71 -17.86 -20.11
C LEU A 157 -27.76 -19.17 -20.89
N LEU A 158 -26.75 -20.02 -20.68
CA LEU A 158 -26.91 -21.44 -20.94
C LEU A 158 -27.93 -21.91 -19.91
N ASN A 159 -29.15 -22.14 -20.41
CA ASN A 159 -30.14 -22.95 -19.73
C ASN A 159 -29.50 -24.30 -19.40
N GLU A 160 -29.39 -24.61 -18.11
CA GLU A 160 -29.63 -25.95 -17.56
C GLU A 160 -30.55 -25.81 -16.35
#